data_AF-A0A420N3M4-F1
#
_entry.id   AF-A0A420N3M4-F1
#
_cell.length_a   1.000
_cell.length_b   1.000
_cell.length_c   1.000
_cell.angle_alpha   90.00
_cell.angle_beta   90.00
_cell.angle_gamma   90.00
#
_symmetry.space_group_name_H-M   'P 1'
#
loop_
_entity.id
_entity.type
_entity.pdbx_description
1 polymer ?
#
loop_
_entity_poly.entity_id
_entity_poly.type
_entity_poly.pdbx_seq_one_letter_code
_entity_poly.pdbx_strand_id
1 'polypeptide(L)'
;MLKCRINYNAPNNLDDRPTTLLDLYVVDSTLFHIFRVAMWHANANRGFLVDTEFWSMAERLLKHANDAGTYSSLVLGFPTSFYKMILCMVQYAREPGCQSEKTLAGLETELNFYKAASENEPTNGSPFNTKLDFYSAQPSVAYAYRLCILVATLIPINPFLSKQDGTSDIFLSQEAPSIIQQAIALLCEASLEPEWYRCYLGCWPVFIFGFCVSGTEHVQVIRHDFETRLAVSSLQEYRRMLNALEIFWAHPYVPESERLLSNNAGRMIHV
;
A
#
# COMPACT_ATOMS: atom_id res chain seq x y z
N MET A 1 -29.72 1.26 6.90
CA MET A 1 -28.26 1.29 6.64
C MET A 1 -27.54 1.53 7.96
N LEU A 2 -27.09 0.46 8.63
CA LEU A 2 -26.29 0.60 9.85
C LEU A 2 -24.86 0.99 9.45
N LYS A 3 -24.46 2.23 9.76
CA LYS A 3 -23.04 2.60 9.82
C LYS A 3 -22.42 1.81 10.96
N CYS A 4 -21.65 0.77 10.63
CA CYS A 4 -20.81 0.09 11.61
C CYS A 4 -19.63 1.01 11.95
N ARG A 5 -19.86 1.97 12.86
CA ARG A 5 -18.76 2.64 13.56
C ARG A 5 -18.20 1.60 14.53
N ILE A 6 -17.06 1.02 14.20
CA ILE A 6 -16.24 0.34 15.20
C ILE A 6 -15.74 1.45 16.11
N ASN A 7 -16.42 1.63 17.24
CA ASN A 7 -16.07 2.60 18.25
C ASN A 7 -14.99 1.97 19.14
N TYR A 8 -13.72 2.18 18.80
CA TYR A 8 -12.64 1.99 19.77
C TYR A 8 -12.76 3.15 20.75
N ASN A 9 -13.57 2.99 21.80
CA ASN A 9 -13.56 3.93 22.91
C ASN A 9 -12.14 3.95 23.47
N ALA A 10 -11.34 4.93 23.04
CA ALA A 10 -10.13 5.32 23.73
C ALA A 10 -10.54 5.74 25.14
N PRO A 11 -9.95 5.18 26.20
CA PRO A 11 -10.18 5.67 27.55
C PRO A 11 -9.68 7.11 27.60
N ASN A 12 -10.60 8.07 27.75
CA ASN A 12 -10.29 9.50 27.85
C ASN A 12 -9.62 9.89 29.19
N ASN A 13 -9.05 8.93 29.90
CA ASN A 13 -8.28 9.13 31.12
C ASN A 13 -7.48 7.86 31.36
N LEU A 14 -6.15 7.97 31.39
CA LEU A 14 -5.23 7.34 32.36
C LEU A 14 -3.79 7.45 31.85
N ASP A 15 -2.87 7.26 32.79
CA ASP A 15 -1.44 6.95 32.64
C ASP A 15 -1.12 5.75 31.71
N ASP A 16 -1.88 5.53 30.63
CA ASP A 16 -1.81 4.37 29.75
C ASP A 16 -0.63 4.48 28.77
N ARG A 17 0.58 4.43 29.32
CA ARG A 17 1.74 3.94 28.59
C ARG A 17 1.57 2.43 28.40
N PRO A 18 1.78 1.87 27.20
CA PRO A 18 2.05 0.44 27.06
C PRO A 18 3.22 0.13 27.99
N THR A 19 2.94 -0.55 29.10
CA THR A 19 3.94 -0.77 30.16
C THR A 19 4.82 -1.98 29.83
N THR A 20 4.43 -2.76 28.83
CA THR A 20 5.14 -3.98 28.44
C THR A 20 5.46 -4.02 26.94
N LEU A 21 6.52 -4.76 26.59
CA LEU A 21 6.87 -5.06 25.19
C LEU A 21 5.73 -5.80 24.45
N LEU A 22 4.93 -6.59 25.18
CA LEU A 22 3.78 -7.29 24.62
C LEU A 22 2.73 -6.31 24.10
N ASP A 23 2.44 -5.26 24.86
CA ASP A 23 1.47 -4.22 24.45
C ASP A 23 1.94 -3.51 23.16
N LEU A 24 3.24 -3.27 23.03
CA LEU A 24 3.82 -2.68 21.82
C LEU A 24 3.68 -3.61 20.60
N TYR A 25 3.91 -4.92 20.75
CA TYR A 25 3.67 -5.89 19.68
C TYR A 25 2.20 -6.00 19.29
N VAL A 26 1.29 -5.90 20.27
CA VAL A 26 -0.15 -5.89 20.01
C VAL A 26 -0.53 -4.65 19.20
N VAL A 27 0.01 -3.48 19.54
CA VAL A 27 -0.20 -2.25 18.78
C VAL A 27 0.35 -2.39 17.36
N ASP A 28 1.59 -2.84 17.19
CA ASP A 28 2.25 -3.01 15.89
C ASP A 28 1.50 -4.01 14.99
N SER A 29 1.06 -5.13 15.56
CA SER A 29 0.26 -6.15 14.86
C SER A 29 -1.13 -5.63 14.50
N THR A 30 -1.75 -4.84 15.37
CA THR A 30 -3.05 -4.22 15.12
C THR A 30 -2.97 -3.24 13.97
N LEU A 31 -1.94 -2.39 13.94
CA LEU A 31 -1.68 -1.48 12.81
C LEU A 31 -1.50 -2.25 11.51
N PHE A 32 -0.69 -3.31 11.51
CA PHE A 32 -0.48 -4.14 10.32
C PHE A 32 -1.79 -4.79 9.86
N HIS A 33 -2.63 -5.27 10.77
CA HIS A 33 -3.93 -5.84 10.43
C HIS A 33 -4.93 -4.82 9.89
N ILE A 34 -4.98 -3.62 10.47
CA ILE A 34 -5.78 -2.50 9.94
C ILE A 34 -5.34 -2.18 8.51
N PHE A 35 -4.03 -2.03 8.30
CA PHE A 35 -3.46 -1.78 6.98
C PHE A 35 -3.84 -2.87 5.98
N ARG A 36 -3.59 -4.12 6.36
CA ARG A 36 -3.92 -5.30 5.57
C ARG A 36 -5.38 -5.31 5.12
N VAL A 37 -6.32 -5.09 6.04
CA VAL A 37 -7.75 -5.12 5.75
C VAL A 37 -8.15 -3.99 4.80
N ALA A 38 -7.54 -2.82 4.95
CA ALA A 38 -7.76 -1.69 4.05
C ALA A 38 -7.22 -1.97 2.64
N MET A 39 -6.07 -2.63 2.51
CA MET A 39 -5.44 -2.92 1.22
C MET A 39 -6.03 -4.13 0.51
N TRP A 40 -6.31 -5.25 1.19
CA TRP A 40 -6.76 -6.52 0.56
C TRP A 40 -8.27 -6.64 0.37
N HIS A 41 -9.05 -5.88 1.11
CA HIS A 41 -10.51 -5.93 1.03
C HIS A 41 -11.10 -4.58 0.63
N ALA A 42 -10.44 -3.89 -0.29
CA ALA A 42 -10.78 -2.53 -0.72
C ALA A 42 -12.25 -2.35 -1.12
N ASN A 43 -12.79 -3.30 -1.90
CA ASN A 43 -14.19 -3.25 -2.35
C ASN A 43 -15.21 -3.50 -1.22
N ALA A 44 -14.87 -4.34 -0.24
CA ALA A 44 -15.74 -4.59 0.93
C ALA A 44 -15.66 -3.45 1.97
N ASN A 45 -14.57 -2.69 1.95
CA ASN A 45 -14.25 -1.65 2.93
C ASN A 45 -14.25 -0.23 2.33
N ARG A 46 -15.19 0.06 1.42
CA ARG A 46 -15.32 1.41 0.82
C ARG A 46 -15.58 2.53 1.83
N GLY A 47 -16.10 2.21 3.02
CA GLY A 47 -16.30 3.16 4.13
C GLY A 47 -15.19 3.15 5.19
N PHE A 48 -14.04 2.54 4.90
CA PHE A 48 -12.90 2.56 5.81
C PHE A 48 -12.38 3.99 5.98
N LEU A 49 -12.32 4.44 7.23
CA LEU A 49 -11.75 5.73 7.60
C LEU A 49 -10.51 5.46 8.45
N VAL A 50 -9.42 6.16 8.14
CA VAL A 50 -8.23 6.14 8.99
C VAL A 50 -8.56 6.84 10.31
N ASP A 51 -8.48 6.10 11.41
CA ASP A 51 -8.60 6.66 12.76
C ASP A 51 -7.32 7.43 13.11
N THR A 52 -7.27 8.71 12.75
CA THR A 52 -6.08 9.53 12.90
C THR A 52 -5.63 9.68 14.36
N GLU A 53 -6.56 9.60 15.33
CA GLU A 53 -6.24 9.65 16.75
C GLU A 53 -5.53 8.38 17.20
N PHE A 54 -6.08 7.21 16.87
CA PHE A 54 -5.44 5.92 17.13
C PHE A 54 -4.05 5.83 16.48
N TRP A 55 -3.93 6.20 15.21
CA TRP A 55 -2.65 6.18 14.49
C TRP A 55 -1.62 7.12 15.12
N SER A 56 -2.03 8.33 15.54
CA SER A 56 -1.12 9.29 16.17
C SER A 56 -0.69 8.86 17.57
N MET A 57 -1.59 8.19 18.31
CA MET A 57 -1.24 7.56 19.58
C MET A 57 -0.21 6.44 19.37
N ALA A 58 -0.49 5.52 18.44
CA ALA A 58 0.38 4.38 18.18
C ALA A 58 1.77 4.82 17.69
N GLU A 59 1.83 5.81 16.81
CA GLU A 59 3.07 6.41 16.31
C GLU A 59 3.93 6.98 17.44
N ARG A 60 3.34 7.72 18.39
CA ARG A 60 4.07 8.23 19.56
C ARG A 60 4.63 7.10 20.43
N LEU A 61 3.83 6.06 20.67
CA LEU A 61 4.23 4.94 21.51
C LEU A 61 5.38 4.14 20.89
N LEU A 62 5.24 3.77 19.62
CA LEU A 62 6.24 2.98 18.91
C LEU A 62 7.53 3.79 18.69
N LYS A 63 7.42 5.09 18.38
CA LYS A 63 8.59 5.97 18.27
C LYS A 63 9.35 6.06 19.59
N HIS A 64 8.65 6.32 20.69
CA HIS A 64 9.29 6.42 22.00
C HIS A 64 10.01 5.12 22.39
N ALA A 65 9.40 3.97 22.14
CA ALA A 65 10.00 2.67 22.42
C ALA A 65 11.22 2.38 21.53
N ASN A 66 11.19 2.81 20.26
CA ASN A 66 12.31 2.67 19.32
C ASN A 66 13.47 3.59 19.67
N ASP A 67 13.20 4.86 20.00
CA ASP A 67 14.20 5.83 20.44
C ASP A 67 14.88 5.38 21.74
N ALA A 68 14.14 4.70 22.63
CA ALA A 68 14.68 4.08 23.84
C ALA A 68 15.49 2.79 23.58
N GLY A 69 15.56 2.31 22.34
CA GLY A 69 16.23 1.04 21.98
C GLY A 69 15.51 -0.21 22.48
N THR A 70 14.29 -0.07 22.99
CA THR A 70 13.50 -1.15 23.60
C THR A 70 12.69 -1.94 22.58
N TYR A 71 12.44 -1.36 21.40
CA TYR A 71 11.56 -1.93 20.38
C TYR A 71 12.05 -1.60 18.97
N SER A 72 12.21 -2.61 18.12
CA SER A 72 12.27 -2.43 16.67
C SER A 72 11.00 -3.02 16.08
N SER A 73 10.28 -2.29 15.24
CA SER A 73 9.08 -2.84 14.60
C SER A 73 9.41 -4.10 13.80
N LEU A 74 8.96 -5.25 14.30
CA LEU A 74 9.11 -6.53 13.63
C LEU A 74 7.96 -6.82 12.68
N VAL A 75 6.77 -6.24 12.93
CA VAL A 75 5.53 -6.58 12.24
C VAL A 75 5.16 -5.57 11.17
N LEU A 76 5.39 -4.27 11.41
CA LEU A 76 5.26 -3.29 10.33
C LEU A 76 6.51 -3.27 9.47
N GLY A 77 7.71 -3.37 10.05
CA GLY A 77 8.95 -3.40 9.28
C GLY A 77 9.26 -2.14 8.46
N PHE A 78 8.38 -1.13 8.44
CA PHE A 78 8.60 0.24 7.96
C PHE A 78 8.02 1.24 8.99
N PRO A 79 8.36 2.54 8.92
CA PRO A 79 7.82 3.53 9.85
C PRO A 79 6.30 3.54 9.87
N THR A 80 5.68 3.69 11.05
CA THR A 80 4.21 3.75 11.19
C THR A 80 3.60 4.88 10.34
N SER A 81 4.30 6.02 10.23
CA SER A 81 3.95 7.13 9.35
C SER A 81 3.82 6.70 7.88
N PHE A 82 4.68 5.81 7.39
CA PHE A 82 4.62 5.29 6.02
C PHE A 82 3.29 4.57 5.76
N TYR A 83 2.89 3.66 6.66
CA TYR A 83 1.62 2.97 6.54
C TYR A 83 0.42 3.91 6.63
N LYS A 84 0.48 4.90 7.53
CA LYS A 84 -0.55 5.94 7.66
C LYS A 84 -0.70 6.73 6.36
N MET A 85 0.40 7.16 5.74
CA MET A 85 0.41 7.87 4.46
C MET A 85 -0.27 7.04 3.36
N ILE A 86 0.10 5.76 3.20
CA ILE A 86 -0.53 4.87 2.21
C ILE A 86 -2.03 4.77 2.44
N LEU A 87 -2.48 4.61 3.69
CA LEU A 87 -3.92 4.51 3.98
C LEU A 87 -4.66 5.82 3.68
N CYS A 88 -4.06 6.97 3.96
CA CYS A 88 -4.62 8.27 3.59
C CYS A 88 -4.72 8.43 2.07
N MET A 89 -3.72 7.99 1.29
CA MET A 89 -3.78 7.97 -0.17
C MET A 89 -4.89 7.06 -0.69
N VAL A 90 -5.05 5.87 -0.10
CA VAL A 90 -6.13 4.95 -0.46
C VAL A 90 -7.50 5.55 -0.14
N GLN A 91 -7.64 6.20 1.03
CA GLN A 91 -8.88 6.88 1.38
C GLN A 91 -9.19 8.02 0.41
N TYR A 92 -8.17 8.81 0.02
CA TYR A 92 -8.30 9.86 -0.98
C TYR A 92 -8.77 9.29 -2.33
N ALA A 93 -8.11 8.24 -2.83
CA ALA A 93 -8.47 7.59 -4.10
C ALA A 93 -9.90 7.02 -4.12
N ARG A 94 -10.45 6.66 -2.97
CA ARG A 94 -11.83 6.11 -2.85
C ARG A 94 -12.92 7.18 -2.79
N GLU A 95 -12.58 8.40 -2.38
CA GLU A 95 -13.53 9.49 -2.22
C GLU A 95 -12.97 10.80 -2.80
N PRO A 96 -12.75 10.86 -4.14
CA PRO A 96 -12.29 12.08 -4.79
C PRO A 96 -13.28 13.22 -4.53
N GLY A 97 -12.78 14.38 -4.09
CA GLY A 97 -13.60 15.57 -3.83
C GLY A 97 -14.12 15.74 -2.38
N CYS A 98 -13.96 14.76 -1.50
CA CYS A 98 -14.26 14.94 -0.06
C CYS A 98 -13.08 15.50 0.74
N GLN A 99 -11.88 15.54 0.16
CA GLN A 99 -10.61 15.86 0.82
C GLN A 99 -10.02 17.15 0.26
N SER A 100 -9.39 17.97 1.10
CA SER A 100 -8.84 19.26 0.69
C SER A 100 -7.57 19.12 -0.17
N GLU A 101 -7.33 20.04 -1.10
CA GLU A 101 -6.07 20.13 -1.87
C GLU A 101 -4.84 20.18 -0.95
N LYS A 102 -4.97 20.82 0.22
CA LYS A 102 -3.92 20.86 1.25
C LYS A 102 -3.55 19.48 1.78
N THR A 103 -4.52 18.56 1.87
CA THR A 103 -4.28 17.19 2.30
C THR A 103 -3.49 16.42 1.24
N LEU A 104 -3.83 16.59 -0.05
CA LEU A 104 -3.12 15.96 -1.15
C LEU A 104 -1.67 16.43 -1.22
N ALA A 105 -1.43 17.75 -1.17
CA ALA A 105 -0.08 18.32 -1.14
C ALA A 105 0.75 17.82 0.05
N GLY A 106 0.12 17.58 1.20
CA GLY A 106 0.75 16.96 2.37
C GLY A 106 1.20 15.52 2.10
N LEU A 107 0.33 14.70 1.48
CA LEU A 107 0.65 13.31 1.12
C LEU A 107 1.72 13.21 0.04
N GLU A 108 1.73 14.11 -0.93
CA GLU A 108 2.79 14.19 -1.95
C GLU A 108 4.13 14.58 -1.33
N THR A 109 4.12 15.53 -0.40
CA THR A 109 5.34 15.92 0.35
C THR A 109 5.90 14.75 1.13
N GLU A 110 5.03 13.98 1.81
CA GLU A 110 5.45 12.80 2.58
C GLU A 110 5.96 11.67 1.66
N LEU A 111 5.32 11.45 0.52
CA LEU A 111 5.79 10.48 -0.48
C LEU A 111 7.16 10.85 -1.03
N ASN A 112 7.36 12.13 -1.37
CA ASN A 112 8.62 12.64 -1.89
C ASN A 112 9.74 12.55 -0.85
N PHE A 113 9.41 12.70 0.44
CA PHE A 113 10.36 12.43 1.52
C PHE A 113 10.83 10.98 1.51
N TYR A 114 9.92 10.00 1.40
CA TYR A 114 10.30 8.58 1.35
C TYR A 114 11.01 8.20 0.06
N LYS A 115 10.64 8.78 -1.09
CA LYS A 115 11.39 8.66 -2.36
C LYS A 115 12.83 9.12 -2.18
N ALA A 116 13.02 10.34 -1.69
CA ALA A 116 14.34 10.90 -1.44
C ALA A 116 15.14 10.07 -0.42
N ALA A 117 14.50 9.56 0.62
CA ALA A 117 15.16 8.68 1.58
C ALA A 117 15.63 7.36 0.92
N SER A 118 14.90 6.82 -0.06
CA SER A 118 15.30 5.60 -0.77
C SER A 118 16.46 5.79 -1.76
N GLU A 119 16.65 7.01 -2.25
CA GLU A 119 17.64 7.36 -3.27
C GLU A 119 18.96 7.88 -2.68
N ASN A 120 18.92 8.46 -1.47
CA ASN A 120 20.08 9.05 -0.82
C ASN A 120 20.71 8.09 0.20
N GLU A 121 22.04 8.06 0.25
CA GLU A 121 22.78 7.53 1.41
C GLU A 121 22.38 8.33 2.67
N PRO A 122 22.19 7.67 3.84
CA PRO A 122 21.63 8.31 5.03
C PRO A 122 22.52 9.47 5.48
N THR A 123 22.01 10.69 5.36
CA THR A 123 22.68 11.89 5.87
C THR A 123 22.24 12.17 7.30
N ASN A 124 23.23 12.39 8.18
CA ASN A 124 23.03 12.73 9.57
C ASN A 124 22.26 14.06 9.70
N GLY A 125 20.97 13.98 10.08
CA GLY A 125 20.15 15.17 10.33
C GLY A 125 18.64 15.02 10.06
N SER A 126 18.18 13.89 9.51
CA SER A 126 16.74 13.67 9.30
C SER A 126 15.98 13.60 10.64
N PRO A 127 14.81 14.26 10.79
CA PRO A 127 13.97 14.17 12.00
C PRO A 127 13.41 12.77 12.27
N PHE A 128 13.62 11.82 11.35
CA PHE A 128 13.28 10.40 11.46
C PHE A 128 14.50 9.51 11.24
N ASN A 129 15.65 9.86 11.84
CA ASN A 129 16.92 9.12 11.81
C ASN A 129 16.87 7.75 12.52
N THR A 130 15.78 7.01 12.36
CA THR A 130 15.68 5.61 12.75
C THR A 130 16.24 4.78 11.60
N LYS A 131 17.56 4.53 11.65
CA LYS A 131 18.27 3.47 10.92
C LYS A 131 17.64 3.09 9.57
N LEU A 132 17.72 3.99 8.58
CA LEU A 132 17.53 3.55 7.20
C LEU A 132 18.56 2.43 6.84
N ASP A 133 19.72 2.44 7.53
CA ASP A 133 20.71 1.36 7.60
C ASP A 133 20.12 -0.04 7.85
N PHE A 134 18.99 -0.15 8.57
CA PHE A 134 18.34 -1.43 8.82
C PHE A 134 17.73 -2.03 7.55
N TYR A 135 17.21 -1.19 6.66
CA TYR A 135 16.65 -1.63 5.37
C TYR A 135 17.76 -1.95 4.36
N SER A 136 18.91 -1.27 4.47
CA SER A 136 20.11 -1.53 3.66
C SER A 136 20.78 -2.86 4.00
N ALA A 137 20.58 -3.41 5.20
CA ALA A 137 21.24 -4.63 5.66
C ALA A 137 20.67 -5.92 5.03
N GLN A 138 19.43 -5.89 4.51
CA GLN A 138 18.80 -7.03 3.83
C GLN A 138 18.29 -6.60 2.45
N PRO A 139 18.89 -7.09 1.35
CA PRO A 139 18.50 -6.72 -0.01
C PRO A 139 16.99 -6.84 -0.28
N SER A 140 16.36 -7.92 0.17
CA SER A 140 14.92 -8.15 0.00
C SER A 140 14.04 -7.07 0.64
N VAL A 141 14.47 -6.50 1.77
CA VAL A 141 13.74 -5.42 2.46
C VAL A 141 13.91 -4.09 1.72
N ALA A 142 15.10 -3.81 1.19
CA ALA A 142 15.35 -2.65 0.34
C ALA A 142 14.50 -2.71 -0.95
N TYR A 143 14.44 -3.87 -1.61
CA TYR A 143 13.56 -4.09 -2.76
C TYR A 143 12.08 -3.87 -2.40
N ALA A 144 11.62 -4.43 -1.26
CA ALA A 144 10.25 -4.24 -0.80
C ALA A 144 9.94 -2.75 -0.57
N TYR A 145 10.85 -2.01 0.06
CA TYR A 145 10.69 -0.59 0.34
C TYR A 145 10.56 0.25 -0.94
N ARG A 146 11.48 0.06 -1.90
CA ARG A 146 11.46 0.73 -3.21
C ARG A 146 10.17 0.41 -3.97
N LEU A 147 9.73 -0.86 -3.93
CA LEU A 147 8.48 -1.26 -4.58
C LEU A 147 7.26 -0.62 -3.92
N CYS A 148 7.22 -0.52 -2.59
CA CYS A 148 6.14 0.16 -1.88
C CYS A 148 6.00 1.62 -2.31
N ILE A 149 7.12 2.33 -2.50
CA ILE A 149 7.14 3.73 -2.96
C ILE A 149 6.60 3.86 -4.39
N LEU A 150 7.03 2.99 -5.30
CA LEU A 150 6.53 2.96 -6.68
C LEU A 150 5.02 2.71 -6.70
N VAL A 151 4.56 1.70 -5.95
CA VAL A 151 3.15 1.34 -5.87
C VAL A 151 2.31 2.44 -5.20
N ALA A 152 2.86 3.14 -4.20
CA ALA A 152 2.19 4.29 -3.59
C ALA A 152 1.83 5.37 -4.61
N THR A 153 2.74 5.63 -5.55
CA THR A 153 2.54 6.61 -6.64
C THR A 153 1.42 6.18 -7.60
N LEU A 154 1.13 4.88 -7.69
CA LEU A 154 0.09 4.33 -8.55
C LEU A 154 -1.29 4.24 -7.87
N ILE A 155 -1.40 4.44 -6.55
CA ILE A 155 -2.66 4.29 -5.80
C ILE A 155 -3.82 5.10 -6.41
N PRO A 156 -3.66 6.38 -6.78
CA PRO A 156 -4.78 7.18 -7.27
C PRO A 156 -5.39 6.68 -8.57
N ILE A 157 -4.60 6.01 -9.40
CA ILE A 157 -5.02 5.44 -10.70
C ILE A 157 -5.27 3.93 -10.64
N ASN A 158 -5.04 3.30 -9.48
CA ASN A 158 -5.18 1.86 -9.33
C ASN A 158 -6.67 1.45 -9.36
N PRO A 159 -7.11 0.60 -10.31
CA PRO A 159 -8.53 0.28 -10.50
C PRO A 159 -9.13 -0.54 -9.36
N PHE A 160 -8.31 -1.17 -8.52
CA PHE A 160 -8.77 -1.93 -7.36
C PHE A 160 -8.95 -1.05 -6.11
N LEU A 161 -8.17 0.03 -5.99
CA LEU A 161 -8.18 0.92 -4.83
C LEU A 161 -8.98 2.21 -5.05
N SER A 162 -9.04 2.70 -6.28
CA SER A 162 -9.61 4.01 -6.64
C SER A 162 -11.05 3.90 -7.14
N LYS A 163 -11.88 4.92 -6.85
CA LYS A 163 -13.14 5.12 -7.59
C LYS A 163 -12.81 5.88 -8.86
N GLN A 164 -12.80 5.18 -10.00
CA GLN A 164 -12.73 5.82 -11.31
C GLN A 164 -14.08 6.48 -11.64
N ASP A 165 -14.31 7.66 -11.09
CA ASP A 165 -15.12 8.65 -11.78
C ASP A 165 -14.19 9.26 -12.84
N GLY A 166 -14.64 9.40 -14.09
CA GLY A 166 -13.82 9.70 -15.28
C GLY A 166 -13.01 11.02 -15.29
N THR A 167 -12.79 11.61 -14.12
CA THR A 167 -11.97 12.78 -13.79
C THR A 167 -10.77 12.39 -12.91
N SER A 168 -10.19 11.20 -13.11
CA SER A 168 -8.92 10.86 -12.45
C SER A 168 -7.82 11.79 -12.96
N ASP A 169 -7.12 12.48 -12.06
CA ASP A 169 -6.13 13.52 -12.37
C ASP A 169 -5.16 13.10 -13.47
N ILE A 170 -5.20 13.85 -14.58
CA ILE A 170 -4.49 13.59 -15.84
C ILE A 170 -2.96 13.51 -15.61
N PHE A 171 -2.46 14.18 -14.58
CA PHE A 171 -1.02 14.25 -14.26
C PHE A 171 -0.43 12.92 -13.79
N LEU A 172 -1.13 12.17 -12.91
CA LEU A 172 -0.64 10.87 -12.43
C LEU A 172 -0.74 9.77 -13.50
N SER A 173 -1.60 9.97 -14.50
CA SER A 173 -1.78 9.05 -15.63
C SER A 173 -0.58 9.04 -16.58
N GLN A 174 0.14 10.17 -16.74
CA GLN A 174 1.24 10.28 -17.71
C GLN A 174 2.53 9.60 -17.25
N GLU A 175 2.82 9.60 -15.94
CA GLU A 175 4.02 8.94 -15.39
C GLU A 175 3.83 7.43 -15.16
N ALA A 176 2.58 6.97 -15.15
CA ALA A 176 2.23 5.59 -14.84
C ALA A 176 2.98 4.55 -15.69
N PRO A 177 3.14 4.68 -17.02
CA PRO A 177 3.89 3.71 -17.81
C PRO A 177 5.36 3.59 -17.37
N SER A 178 6.01 4.71 -17.05
CA SER A 178 7.40 4.73 -16.58
C SER A 178 7.52 4.06 -15.21
N ILE A 179 6.62 4.38 -14.27
CA ILE A 179 6.59 3.78 -12.93
C ILE A 179 6.34 2.27 -13.01
N ILE A 180 5.44 1.83 -13.90
CA ILE A 180 5.17 0.41 -14.15
C ILE A 180 6.43 -0.29 -14.66
N GLN A 181 7.15 0.29 -15.62
CA GLN A 181 8.40 -0.28 -16.12
C GLN A 181 9.47 -0.39 -15.02
N GLN A 182 9.62 0.64 -14.19
CA GLN A 182 10.55 0.63 -13.06
C GLN A 182 10.19 -0.45 -12.05
N ALA A 183 8.90 -0.62 -11.72
CA ALA A 183 8.44 -1.65 -10.80
C ALA A 183 8.68 -3.06 -11.35
N ILE A 184 8.47 -3.29 -12.66
CA ILE A 184 8.79 -4.57 -13.30
C ILE A 184 10.29 -4.86 -13.26
N ALA A 185 11.13 -3.89 -13.61
CA ALA A 185 12.58 -4.04 -13.55
C ALA A 185 13.03 -4.38 -12.12
N LEU A 186 12.47 -3.69 -11.12
CA LEU A 186 12.74 -3.95 -9.70
C LEU A 186 12.33 -5.36 -9.27
N LEU A 187 11.18 -5.87 -9.74
CA LEU A 187 10.74 -7.23 -9.45
C LEU A 187 11.64 -8.28 -10.10
N CYS A 188 12.09 -8.04 -11.33
CA CYS A 188 13.05 -8.90 -12.01
C CYS A 188 14.39 -8.93 -11.25
N GLU A 189 14.89 -7.79 -10.78
CA GLU A 189 16.09 -7.72 -9.94
C GLU A 189 15.88 -8.47 -8.61
N ALA A 190 14.78 -8.19 -7.91
CA ALA A 190 14.46 -8.81 -6.63
C ALA A 190 14.30 -10.33 -6.75
N SER A 191 13.85 -10.85 -7.89
CA SER A 191 13.70 -12.28 -8.16
C SER A 191 15.01 -13.07 -8.07
N LEU A 192 16.16 -12.38 -8.22
CA LEU A 192 17.49 -12.95 -8.10
C LEU A 192 17.90 -13.18 -6.64
N GLU A 193 17.22 -12.51 -5.70
CA GLU A 193 17.47 -12.63 -4.26
C GLU A 193 16.57 -13.71 -3.63
N PRO A 194 17.11 -14.83 -3.12
CA PRO A 194 16.28 -15.93 -2.59
C PRO A 194 15.35 -15.52 -1.45
N GLU A 195 15.76 -14.55 -0.63
CA GLU A 195 14.98 -14.05 0.50
C GLU A 195 13.82 -13.14 0.10
N TRP A 196 13.77 -12.68 -1.15
CA TRP A 196 12.65 -11.89 -1.68
C TRP A 196 11.30 -12.59 -1.50
N TYR A 197 11.25 -13.88 -1.84
CA TYR A 197 10.03 -14.69 -1.75
C TYR A 197 9.62 -15.01 -0.30
N ARG A 198 10.54 -14.85 0.66
CA ARG A 198 10.27 -14.97 2.11
C ARG A 198 9.94 -13.64 2.76
N CYS A 199 10.26 -12.52 2.10
CA CYS A 199 10.00 -11.19 2.61
C CYS A 199 8.50 -10.85 2.52
N TYR A 200 7.81 -10.83 3.66
CA TYR A 200 6.37 -10.52 3.71
C TYR A 200 6.05 -9.06 3.34
N LEU A 201 6.99 -8.14 3.57
CA LEU A 201 6.84 -6.71 3.23
C LEU A 201 6.65 -6.49 1.73
N GLY A 202 7.27 -7.34 0.90
CA GLY A 202 7.15 -7.29 -0.56
C GLY A 202 5.82 -7.84 -1.10
N CYS A 203 5.04 -8.57 -0.31
CA CYS A 203 3.81 -9.20 -0.79
C CYS A 203 2.69 -8.21 -1.13
N TRP A 204 2.37 -7.30 -0.21
CA TRP A 204 1.27 -6.36 -0.42
C TRP A 204 1.50 -5.43 -1.63
N PRO A 205 2.71 -4.86 -1.89
CA PRO A 205 2.88 -3.99 -3.04
C PRO A 205 2.83 -4.78 -4.35
N VAL A 206 3.33 -6.02 -4.41
CA VAL A 206 3.16 -6.90 -5.59
C VAL A 206 1.67 -7.13 -5.88
N PHE A 207 0.89 -7.42 -4.85
CA PHE A 207 -0.56 -7.64 -5.01
C PHE A 207 -1.26 -6.42 -5.59
N ILE A 208 -1.01 -5.24 -5.01
CA ILE A 208 -1.64 -4.00 -5.45
C ILE A 208 -1.17 -3.60 -6.85
N PHE A 209 0.13 -3.78 -7.13
CA PHE A 209 0.72 -3.53 -8.44
C PHE A 209 0.10 -4.40 -9.54
N GLY A 210 -0.30 -5.63 -9.21
CA GLY A 210 -0.99 -6.54 -10.14
C GLY A 210 -2.24 -5.97 -10.79
N PHE A 211 -2.94 -5.05 -10.10
CA PHE A 211 -4.11 -4.37 -10.66
C PHE A 211 -3.75 -3.20 -11.59
N CYS A 212 -2.50 -2.76 -11.63
CA CYS A 212 -2.03 -1.70 -12.53
C CYS A 212 -1.47 -2.24 -13.85
N VAL A 213 -1.31 -3.56 -14.01
CA VAL A 213 -0.73 -4.15 -15.22
C VAL A 213 -1.76 -4.91 -16.05
N SER A 214 -1.61 -4.83 -17.37
CA SER A 214 -2.46 -5.53 -18.34
C SER A 214 -1.65 -6.26 -19.43
N GLY A 215 -0.36 -5.94 -19.59
CA GLY A 215 0.52 -6.61 -20.54
C GLY A 215 0.81 -8.05 -20.12
N THR A 216 0.75 -8.98 -21.07
CA THR A 216 0.94 -10.42 -20.81
C THR A 216 2.27 -10.72 -20.11
N GLU A 217 3.37 -10.08 -20.52
CA GLU A 217 4.69 -10.23 -19.92
C GLU A 217 4.72 -9.77 -18.46
N HIS A 218 4.16 -8.59 -18.18
CA HIS A 218 4.10 -8.05 -16.81
C HIS A 218 3.25 -8.93 -15.89
N VAL A 219 2.13 -9.45 -16.41
CA VAL A 219 1.27 -10.39 -15.70
C VAL A 219 2.03 -11.68 -15.34
N GLN A 220 2.88 -12.20 -16.23
CA GLN A 220 3.69 -13.39 -15.93
C GLN A 220 4.69 -13.14 -14.80
N VAL A 221 5.32 -11.96 -14.73
CA VAL A 221 6.24 -11.60 -13.63
C VAL A 221 5.52 -11.70 -12.28
N ILE A 222 4.32 -11.13 -12.20
CA ILE A 222 3.53 -11.10 -10.95
C ILE A 222 2.98 -12.48 -10.60
N ARG A 223 2.53 -13.24 -11.60
CA ARG A 223 2.10 -14.64 -11.41
C ARG A 223 3.22 -15.49 -10.84
N HIS A 224 4.40 -15.42 -11.47
CA HIS A 224 5.58 -16.18 -11.04
C HIS A 224 5.99 -15.81 -9.61
N ASP A 225 5.92 -14.53 -9.24
CA ASP A 225 6.21 -14.06 -7.89
C ASP A 225 5.30 -14.76 -6.85
N PHE A 226 3.98 -14.74 -7.04
CA PHE A 226 3.04 -15.37 -6.11
C PHE A 226 3.13 -16.90 -6.10
N GLU A 227 3.34 -17.54 -7.25
CA GLU A 227 3.54 -19.00 -7.32
C GLU A 227 4.79 -19.40 -6.53
N THR A 228 5.88 -18.65 -6.65
CA THR A 228 7.13 -18.92 -5.94
C THR A 228 6.99 -18.66 -4.44
N ARG A 229 6.35 -17.55 -4.04
CA ARG A 229 6.01 -17.28 -2.63
C ARG A 229 5.17 -18.39 -2.03
N LEU A 230 4.18 -18.89 -2.76
CA LEU A 230 3.34 -20.01 -2.33
C LEU A 230 4.16 -21.30 -2.19
N ALA A 231 5.04 -21.60 -3.13
CA ALA A 231 5.89 -22.78 -3.09
C ALA A 231 6.87 -22.77 -1.90
N VAL A 232 7.46 -21.61 -1.58
CA VAL A 232 8.46 -21.48 -0.50
C VAL A 232 7.82 -21.42 0.89
N SER A 233 6.66 -20.80 1.04
CA SER A 233 6.03 -20.57 2.36
C SER A 233 4.86 -21.48 2.69
N SER A 234 4.22 -22.09 1.67
CA SER A 234 2.93 -22.78 1.79
C SER A 234 1.76 -21.95 2.34
N LEU A 235 1.91 -20.62 2.43
CA LEU A 235 0.86 -19.73 2.95
C LEU A 235 -0.27 -19.57 1.93
N GLN A 236 -1.48 -20.00 2.30
CA GLN A 236 -2.67 -19.92 1.45
C GLN A 236 -3.11 -18.49 1.11
N GLU A 237 -2.61 -17.49 1.84
CA GLU A 237 -2.87 -16.09 1.55
C GLU A 237 -2.37 -15.68 0.15
N TYR A 238 -1.18 -16.15 -0.25
CA TYR A 238 -0.63 -15.89 -1.58
C TYR A 238 -1.47 -16.50 -2.70
N ARG A 239 -2.06 -17.68 -2.47
CA ARG A 239 -3.02 -18.28 -3.41
C ARG A 239 -4.28 -17.42 -3.55
N ARG A 240 -4.81 -16.88 -2.45
CA ARG A 240 -6.01 -16.02 -2.50
C ARG A 240 -5.74 -14.72 -3.26
N MET A 241 -4.57 -14.12 -3.04
CA MET A 241 -4.13 -12.93 -3.77
C MET A 241 -3.98 -13.21 -5.27
N LEU A 242 -3.28 -14.28 -5.64
CA LEU A 242 -3.12 -14.67 -7.03
C LEU A 242 -4.48 -14.93 -7.70
N ASN A 243 -5.38 -15.67 -7.04
CA ASN A 243 -6.71 -15.91 -7.58
C ASN A 243 -7.50 -14.61 -7.82
N ALA A 244 -7.39 -13.62 -6.93
CA ALA A 244 -8.04 -12.33 -7.11
C ALA A 244 -7.47 -11.58 -8.33
N LEU A 245 -6.17 -11.66 -8.55
CA LEU A 245 -5.52 -11.09 -9.73
C LEU A 245 -5.92 -11.83 -11.02
N GLU A 246 -5.96 -13.17 -11.02
CA GLU A 246 -6.40 -13.95 -12.19
C GLU A 246 -7.84 -13.62 -12.60
N ILE A 247 -8.74 -13.48 -11.62
CA ILE A 247 -10.12 -13.05 -11.90
C ILE A 247 -10.14 -11.67 -12.56
N PHE A 248 -9.33 -10.74 -12.04
CA PHE A 248 -9.22 -9.39 -12.59
C PHE A 248 -8.60 -9.36 -13.98
N TRP A 249 -7.52 -10.10 -14.22
CA TRP A 249 -6.87 -10.15 -15.54
C TRP A 249 -7.73 -10.85 -16.60
N ALA A 250 -8.54 -11.84 -16.21
CA ALA A 250 -9.51 -12.47 -17.10
C ALA A 250 -10.69 -11.55 -17.44
N HIS A 251 -11.05 -10.64 -16.54
CA HIS A 251 -12.15 -9.70 -16.71
C HIS A 251 -11.72 -8.29 -16.29
N PRO A 252 -10.86 -7.61 -17.10
CA PRO A 252 -10.39 -6.29 -16.75
C PRO A 252 -11.57 -5.36 -16.51
N TYR A 253 -11.49 -4.55 -15.45
CA TYR A 253 -12.53 -3.56 -15.17
C TYR A 253 -12.68 -2.63 -16.39
N VAL A 254 -13.87 -2.65 -17.00
CA VAL A 254 -14.26 -1.70 -18.05
C VAL A 254 -15.05 -0.58 -17.36
N PRO A 255 -14.58 0.67 -17.35
CA PRO A 255 -15.30 1.80 -16.79
C PRO A 255 -16.72 1.88 -17.37
N GLU A 256 -17.70 2.23 -16.53
CA GLU A 256 -19.11 2.27 -16.92
C GLU A 256 -19.36 3.29 -18.06
N SER A 257 -18.52 4.33 -18.15
CA SER A 257 -18.47 5.29 -19.26
C SER A 257 -18.16 4.64 -20.62
N GLU A 258 -17.22 3.69 -20.68
CA GLU A 258 -16.86 2.96 -21.91
C GLU A 258 -17.88 1.87 -22.26
N ARG A 259 -18.56 1.28 -21.26
CA ARG A 259 -19.71 0.39 -21.49
C ARG A 259 -20.90 1.12 -22.12
N LEU A 260 -21.14 2.36 -21.71
CA LEU A 260 -22.22 3.18 -22.29
C LEU A 260 -21.90 3.63 -23.71
N LEU A 261 -20.63 3.94 -24.01
CA LEU A 261 -20.19 4.31 -25.36
C LEU A 261 -20.21 3.12 -26.34
N SER A 262 -19.78 1.93 -25.92
CA SER A 262 -19.85 0.72 -26.75
C SER A 262 -21.29 0.27 -27.02
N ASN A 263 -22.19 0.39 -26.04
CA ASN A 263 -23.62 0.13 -26.22
C ASN A 263 -24.33 1.15 -27.12
N ASN A 264 -23.86 2.40 -27.16
CA ASN A 264 -24.41 3.44 -28.04
C ASN A 264 -23.85 3.38 -29.47
N ALA A 265 -22.60 2.96 -29.65
CA ALA A 265 -22.03 2.71 -30.98
C ALA A 265 -22.74 1.54 -31.71
N GLY A 266 -23.17 0.52 -30.97
CA GLY A 266 -23.98 -0.59 -31.52
C GLY A 266 -25.44 -0.22 -31.85
N ARG A 267 -25.93 0.95 -31.42
CA ARG A 267 -27.30 1.42 -31.71
C ARG A 267 -27.37 2.47 -32.83
N MET A 268 -26.24 2.95 -33.35
CA MET A 268 -26.20 3.96 -34.42
C MET A 268 -26.05 3.40 -35.85
N ILE A 269 -26.34 2.10 -36.05
CA ILE A 269 -26.52 1.52 -37.39
C ILE A 269 -27.93 0.94 -37.46
N HIS A 270 -28.95 1.80 -37.44
CA HIS A 270 -30.31 1.53 -37.94
C HIS A 270 -31.15 2.80 -37.80
N VAL A 271 -30.92 3.77 -38.70
CA VAL A 271 -31.95 4.69 -39.21
C VAL A 271 -31.66 4.94 -40.68
#